data_AF-A0A4Q0YNT8-F1
#
_entry.id   AF-A0A4Q0YNT8-F1
#
_cell.length_a   1.000
_cell.length_b   1.000
_cell.length_c   1.000
_cell.angle_alpha   90.00
_cell.angle_beta   90.00
_cell.angle_gamma   90.00
#
_symmetry.space_group_name_H-M   'P 1'
#
loop_
_entity.id
_entity.type
_entity.pdbx_description
1 polymer ?
#
loop_
_entity_poly.entity_id
_entity_poly.type
_entity_poly.pdbx_seq_one_letter_code
_entity_poly.pdbx_strand_id
1 'polypeptide(L)'
;MPVDYFYVRKESGNKVEIEIKTGAFYLLVALIVGWMGLNVISGSAETGASVLPIILVFMVFRFFALWKVQKEVLVAMKQKQLETRGSKFSFANPLTYVITRSEE
;
A
#
# COMPACT_ATOMS: atom_id res chain seq x y z
N MET A 1 3.61 -13.29 2.36
CA MET A 1 2.96 -12.57 1.23
C MET A 1 4.07 -11.86 0.46
N PRO A 2 4.19 -12.00 -0.87
CA PRO A 2 5.26 -11.36 -1.63
C PRO A 2 5.11 -9.83 -1.60
N VAL A 3 6.23 -9.12 -1.62
CA VAL A 3 6.26 -7.64 -1.54
C VAL A 3 5.60 -7.01 -2.78
N ASP A 4 5.65 -7.71 -3.91
CA ASP A 4 5.06 -7.30 -5.20
C ASP A 4 3.53 -7.17 -5.15
N TYR A 5 2.90 -7.72 -4.10
CA TYR A 5 1.48 -7.52 -3.83
C TYR A 5 1.14 -6.08 -3.41
N PHE A 6 2.11 -5.36 -2.83
CA PHE A 6 1.92 -4.01 -2.29
C PHE A 6 2.37 -2.91 -3.25
N TYR A 7 3.41 -3.18 -4.03
CA TYR A 7 3.90 -2.25 -5.05
C TYR A 7 4.66 -3.01 -6.13
N VAL A 8 4.76 -2.42 -7.32
CA VAL A 8 5.64 -2.91 -8.40
C VAL A 8 6.67 -1.83 -8.68
N ARG A 9 7.93 -2.23 -8.73
CA ARG A 9 9.06 -1.35 -9.05
C ARG A 9 9.59 -1.69 -10.43
N LYS A 10 9.70 -0.68 -11.29
CA LYS A 10 10.31 -0.79 -12.62
C LYS A 10 11.47 0.18 -12.71
N GLU A 11 12.64 -0.33 -13.05
CA GLU A 11 13.82 0.50 -13.33
C GLU A 11 13.98 0.61 -14.84
N SER A 12 14.02 1.83 -15.36
CA SER A 12 14.20 2.12 -16.78
C SER A 12 15.25 3.22 -16.94
N GLY A 13 16.52 2.80 -17.03
CA GLY A 13 17.66 3.70 -17.16
C GLY A 13 17.70 4.72 -16.03
N ASN A 14 17.48 6.00 -16.36
CA ASN A 14 17.54 7.10 -15.42
C ASN A 14 16.23 7.35 -14.64
N LYS A 15 15.22 6.47 -14.80
CA LYS A 15 13.92 6.58 -14.14
C LYS A 15 13.61 5.33 -13.31
N VAL A 16 13.11 5.55 -12.10
CA VAL A 16 12.55 4.53 -11.23
C VAL A 16 11.06 4.78 -11.10
N GLU A 17 10.26 3.85 -11.59
CA GLU A 17 8.80 3.89 -11.44
C GLU A 17 8.37 2.96 -10.32
N ILE A 18 7.58 3.47 -9.39
CA ILE A 18 7.04 2.74 -8.26
C ILE A 18 5.52 2.85 -8.30
N GLU A 19 4.87 1.78 -8.74
CA GLU A 19 3.41 1.66 -8.79
C GLU A 19 2.92 1.05 -7.47
N ILE A 20 2.09 1.79 -6.73
CA ILE A 20 1.46 1.30 -5.51
C ILE A 20 0.19 0.52 -5.89
N LYS A 21 0.12 -0.75 -5.46
CA LYS A 21 -1.03 -1.60 -5.78
C LYS A 21 -2.23 -1.22 -4.92
N THR A 22 -3.26 -0.71 -5.59
CA THR A 22 -4.55 -0.34 -5.00
C THR A 22 -5.27 -1.53 -4.34
N GLY A 23 -5.06 -2.76 -4.84
CA GLY A 23 -5.69 -3.99 -4.33
C GLY A 23 -5.39 -4.27 -2.84
N ALA A 24 -4.16 -4.04 -2.38
CA ALA A 24 -3.81 -4.26 -0.98
C ALA A 24 -4.52 -3.30 -0.02
N PHE A 25 -4.88 -2.09 -0.50
CA PHE A 25 -5.71 -1.15 0.28
C PHE A 25 -7.16 -1.64 0.37
N TYR A 26 -7.76 -2.04 -0.75
CA TYR A 26 -9.12 -2.56 -0.75
C TYR A 26 -9.27 -3.87 0.03
N LEU A 27 -8.24 -4.73 0.04
CA LEU A 27 -8.24 -5.91 0.91
C LEU A 27 -8.30 -5.52 2.38
N LEU A 28 -7.53 -4.51 2.82
CA LEU A 28 -7.61 -4.01 4.19
C LEU A 28 -9.01 -3.48 4.52
N VAL A 29 -9.60 -2.71 3.61
CA VAL A 29 -10.97 -2.19 3.78
C VAL A 29 -11.97 -3.35 3.88
N ALA A 30 -11.85 -4.37 3.03
CA ALA A 30 -12.71 -5.55 3.08
C ALA A 30 -12.57 -6.33 4.40
N LEU A 31 -11.35 -6.48 4.91
CA LEU A 31 -11.11 -7.10 6.22
C LEU A 31 -11.77 -6.32 7.36
N ILE A 32 -11.67 -4.99 7.34
CA ILE A 32 -12.30 -4.13 8.36
C ILE A 32 -13.82 -4.20 8.27
N VAL A 33 -14.40 -4.09 7.07
CA VAL A 33 -15.84 -4.19 6.86
C VAL A 33 -16.37 -5.57 7.24
N GLY A 34 -15.65 -6.64 6.86
CA GLY A 34 -15.99 -8.01 7.25
C GLY A 34 -15.95 -8.22 8.76
N TRP A 35 -14.95 -7.66 9.43
CA TRP A 35 -14.88 -7.66 10.90
C TRP A 35 -16.05 -6.91 11.54
N MET A 36 -16.39 -5.72 11.05
CA MET A 36 -17.56 -4.98 11.54
C MET A 36 -18.85 -5.78 11.34
N GLY A 37 -19.05 -6.38 10.17
CA GLY A 37 -20.21 -7.24 9.89
C GLY A 37 -20.30 -8.44 10.82
N LEU A 38 -19.17 -9.11 11.09
CA LEU A 38 -19.12 -10.22 12.04
C LEU A 38 -19.51 -9.79 13.46
N ASN A 39 -19.04 -8.63 13.94
CA ASN A 39 -19.43 -8.12 15.26
C ASN A 39 -20.94 -7.83 15.33
N VAL A 40 -21.52 -7.26 14.27
CA VAL A 40 -22.96 -6.96 14.22
C VAL A 40 -23.81 -8.24 14.22
N ILE A 41 -23.42 -9.25 13.43
CA ILE A 41 -24.18 -10.51 13.29
C ILE A 41 -24.06 -11.36 14.56
N SER A 42 -22.85 -11.51 15.10
CA SER A 42 -22.60 -12.39 16.25
C SER A 42 -23.11 -11.81 17.57
N GLY A 43 -23.27 -10.47 17.66
CA GLY A 43 -23.65 -9.79 18.88
C GLY A 43 -22.64 -9.95 20.04
N SER A 44 -21.50 -10.62 19.81
CA SER A 44 -20.47 -10.89 20.82
C SER A 44 -19.12 -10.30 20.43
N ALA A 45 -18.52 -9.57 21.38
CA ALA A 45 -17.19 -8.98 21.21
C ALA A 45 -16.09 -10.06 21.08
N GLU A 46 -16.33 -11.26 21.59
CA GLU A 46 -15.42 -12.41 21.59
C GLU A 46 -15.16 -12.93 20.17
N THR A 47 -16.20 -12.99 19.34
CA THR A 47 -16.08 -13.41 17.93
C THR A 47 -15.29 -12.38 17.13
N GLY A 48 -15.56 -11.09 17.37
CA GLY A 48 -14.81 -9.99 16.75
C GLY A 48 -13.33 -9.98 17.13
N ALA A 49 -12.99 -10.35 18.37
CA ALA A 49 -11.61 -10.36 18.85
C ALA A 49 -10.73 -11.38 18.11
N SER A 50 -11.30 -12.46 17.57
CA SER A 50 -10.55 -13.50 16.85
C SER A 50 -9.96 -13.05 15.50
N VAL A 51 -10.57 -12.07 14.85
CA VAL A 51 -10.17 -11.58 13.52
C VAL A 51 -9.18 -10.40 13.60
N LEU A 52 -9.21 -9.65 14.71
CA LEU A 52 -8.31 -8.50 14.93
C LEU A 52 -6.81 -8.84 14.78
N PRO A 53 -6.28 -9.96 15.30
CA PRO A 53 -4.89 -10.32 15.09
C PRO A 53 -4.50 -10.44 13.62
N ILE A 54 -5.39 -10.97 12.78
CA ILE A 54 -5.16 -11.12 11.34
C ILE A 54 -5.07 -9.75 10.67
N ILE A 55 -5.99 -8.83 11.02
CA ILE A 55 -5.99 -7.46 10.51
C ILE A 55 -4.71 -6.73 10.92
N LEU A 56 -4.30 -6.86 12.19
CA LEU A 56 -3.09 -6.23 12.71
C LEU A 56 -1.83 -6.76 12.02
N VAL A 57 -1.70 -8.08 11.86
CA VAL A 57 -0.57 -8.68 11.13
C VAL A 57 -0.53 -8.17 9.69
N PHE A 58 -1.68 -8.11 9.01
CA PHE A 58 -1.75 -7.58 7.65
C PHE A 58 -1.36 -6.10 7.59
N MET A 59 -1.83 -5.28 8.53
CA MET A 59 -1.48 -3.85 8.61
C MET A 59 0.02 -3.64 8.83
N VAL A 60 0.62 -4.37 9.76
CA VAL A 60 2.05 -4.30 10.06
C VAL A 60 2.87 -4.74 8.84
N PHE A 61 2.50 -5.87 8.22
CA PHE A 61 3.18 -6.36 7.02
C PHE A 61 3.10 -5.35 5.86
N ARG A 62 1.91 -4.81 5.61
CA ARG A 62 1.68 -3.76 4.61
C ARG A 62 2.50 -2.51 4.89
N PHE A 63 2.57 -2.09 6.15
CA PHE A 63 3.32 -0.91 6.57
C PHE A 63 4.81 -1.09 6.28
N PHE A 64 5.40 -2.21 6.69
CA PHE A 64 6.81 -2.50 6.42
C PHE A 64 7.13 -2.65 4.92
N ALA A 65 6.24 -3.30 4.16
CA ALA A 65 6.41 -3.42 2.72
C ALA A 65 6.45 -2.04 2.03
N LEU A 66 5.59 -1.12 2.44
CA LEU A 66 5.53 0.23 1.87
C LEU A 66 6.58 1.19 2.46
N TRP A 67 7.07 0.94 3.68
CA TRP A 67 7.96 1.85 4.41
C TRP A 67 9.22 2.21 3.62
N LYS A 68 9.88 1.22 3.01
CA LYS A 68 11.09 1.44 2.20
C LYS A 68 10.80 2.37 1.01
N VAL A 69 9.74 2.06 0.27
CA VAL A 69 9.28 2.86 -0.88
C VAL A 69 8.90 4.28 -0.46
N GLN A 70 8.18 4.44 0.64
CA GLN A 70 7.76 5.75 1.15
C GLN A 70 8.97 6.61 1.52
N LYS A 71 10.02 6.02 2.10
CA LYS A 71 11.27 6.75 2.36
C LYS A 71 11.94 7.22 1.07
N GLU A 72 12.05 6.35 0.06
CA GLU A 72 12.62 6.71 -1.25
C GLU A 72 11.83 7.84 -1.92
N VAL A 73 10.50 7.72 -1.94
CA VAL A 73 9.59 8.74 -2.47
C VAL A 73 9.77 10.07 -1.74
N LEU A 74 9.91 10.05 -0.40
CA LEU A 74 10.10 11.26 0.40
C LEU A 74 11.45 11.93 0.12
N VAL A 75 12.51 11.16 -0.09
CA VAL A 75 13.82 11.69 -0.51
C VAL A 75 13.73 12.32 -1.90
N ALA A 76 13.15 11.61 -2.88
CA ALA A 76 12.96 12.13 -4.24
C ALA A 76 12.08 13.39 -4.27
N MET A 77 11.06 13.45 -3.41
CA MET A 77 10.20 14.63 -3.24
C MET A 77 11.01 15.84 -2.73
N LYS A 78 11.89 15.63 -1.73
CA LYS A 78 12.79 16.68 -1.23
C LYS A 78 13.75 17.18 -2.31
N GLN A 79 14.20 16.29 -3.19
CA GLN A 79 15.07 16.61 -4.32
C GLN A 79 14.33 17.17 -5.54
N LYS A 80 13.00 17.35 -5.48
CA LYS A 80 12.14 17.79 -6.60
C LYS A 80 12.25 16.89 -7.85
N GLN A 81 12.63 15.64 -7.66
CA GLN A 81 12.84 14.62 -8.70
C GLN A 81 11.65 13.65 -8.84
N LEU A 82 10.54 13.94 -8.15
CA LEU A 82 9.38 13.08 -8.07
C LEU A 82 8.21 13.62 -8.90
N GLU A 83 7.75 12.83 -9.86
CA GLU A 83 6.42 13.00 -10.46
C GLU A 83 5.44 11.99 -9.84
N THR A 84 4.21 12.43 -9.57
CA THR A 84 3.13 11.55 -9.12
C THR A 84 2.08 11.46 -10.21
N ARG A 85 1.68 10.23 -10.56
CA ARG A 85 0.66 9.94 -11.57
C ARG A 85 -0.41 9.02 -11.01
N GLY A 86 -1.61 9.09 -11.58
CA GLY A 86 -2.74 8.23 -11.19
C GLY A 86 -3.34 8.56 -9.82
N SER A 87 -4.04 7.59 -9.25
CA SER A 87 -4.79 7.74 -7.99
C SER A 87 -4.66 6.52 -7.09
N LYS A 88 -4.62 6.76 -5.78
CA LYS A 88 -4.57 5.75 -4.71
C LYS A 88 -5.78 4.81 -4.68
N PHE A 89 -6.88 5.23 -5.30
CA PHE A 89 -8.17 4.52 -5.27
C PHE A 89 -8.57 3.96 -6.63
N SER A 90 -7.78 4.20 -7.68
CA SER A 90 -8.08 3.67 -9.00
C SER A 90 -7.33 2.37 -9.25
N PHE A 91 -8.03 1.38 -9.80
CA PHE A 91 -7.43 0.16 -10.32
C PHE A 91 -6.92 0.33 -11.75
N ALA A 92 -7.58 1.19 -12.55
CA ALA A 92 -7.21 1.44 -13.93
C ALA A 92 -6.00 2.37 -14.05
N ASN A 93 -5.89 3.35 -13.14
CA ASN A 93 -4.79 4.29 -13.06
C ASN A 93 -4.22 4.30 -11.64
N PRO A 94 -3.51 3.24 -11.22
CA PRO A 94 -2.94 3.14 -9.87
C PRO A 94 -1.96 4.29 -9.61
N LEU A 95 -1.74 4.58 -8.33
CA LEU A 95 -0.80 5.61 -7.93
C LEU A 95 0.62 5.18 -8.32
N THR A 96 1.25 5.92 -9.22
CA THR A 96 2.60 5.67 -9.68
C THR A 96 3.48 6.86 -9.36
N TYR A 97 4.58 6.59 -8.67
CA TYR A 97 5.66 7.54 -8.42
C TYR A 97 6.74 7.34 -9.47
N VAL A 98 7.11 8.40 -10.19
CA VAL A 98 8.21 8.37 -11.15
C VAL A 98 9.32 9.23 -10.58
N ILE A 99 10.43 8.58 -10.22
CA ILE A 99 11.64 9.23 -9.71
C ILE A 99 12.62 9.34 -10.86
N THR A 100 12.92 10.58 -11.27
CA THR A 100 13.99 10.84 -12.25
C THR A 100 15.28 11.05 -11.49
N ARG A 101 16.23 10.12 -11.61
CA ARG A 101 17.56 10.36 -11.05
C ARG A 101 18.23 11.44 -11.91
N SER A 102 18.79 12.48 -11.31
CA SER A 102 19.73 13.32 -12.04
C SER A 102 21.03 12.52 -12.08
N GLU A 103 21.52 12.17 -13.27
CA GLU A 103 22.92 11.75 -13.41
C GLU A 103 23.77 12.93 -12.94
N GLU A 104 24.61 12.71 -11.93
CA GLU A 104 25.72 13.62 -11.60
C GLU A 104 26.73 13.64 -12.76
#